data_AF-A0AAF0U7V1-F1
#
_entry.id   AF-A0AAF0U7V1-F1
#
_cell.length_a   1.000
_cell.length_b   1.000
_cell.length_c   1.000
_cell.angle_alpha   90.00
_cell.angle_beta   90.00
_cell.angle_gamma   90.00
#
_symmetry.space_group_name_H-M   'P 1'
#
loop_
_entity.id
_entity.type
_entity.pdbx_description
1 polymer ?
#
loop_
_entity_poly.entity_id
_entity_poly.type
_entity_poly.pdbx_seq_one_letter_code
_entity_poly.pdbx_strand_id
1 'polypeptide(L)'
;DIESMENALCQALSLNTSSKSIHESDISRIIKEFVRNPVLKEGSIFKRLDIINGCFGKDTVEEILFALEKENTAMNDKWIANAIKSMKLASPTSLKITLRSIREGRKQTLRQCLIREFNISSHIVLRSFNYNDFYEGGKAIFFTKDKKFKWEPSKLEQVHDAIVMQFSEVVHDDHWGYLELPEREQLKRSKL
;
A
#
# COMPACT_ATOMS: atom_id res chain seq x y z
N ASP A 1 -8.68 26.54 -8.01
CA ASP A 1 -7.86 27.24 -7.01
C ASP A 1 -8.41 26.85 -5.65
N ILE A 2 -7.55 26.46 -4.72
CA ILE A 2 -7.95 25.91 -3.41
C ILE A 2 -8.58 27.01 -2.56
N GLU A 3 -7.99 28.21 -2.58
CA GLU A 3 -8.47 29.37 -1.84
C GLU A 3 -9.88 29.78 -2.29
N SER A 4 -10.13 29.77 -3.61
CA SER A 4 -11.47 29.99 -4.17
C SER A 4 -12.50 28.93 -3.74
N MET A 5 -12.09 27.66 -3.61
CA MET A 5 -12.98 26.58 -3.16
C MET A 5 -13.26 26.66 -1.66
N GLU A 6 -12.25 26.99 -0.85
CA GLU A 6 -12.39 27.25 0.58
C GLU A 6 -13.32 28.43 0.84
N ASN A 7 -13.18 29.52 0.08
CA ASN A 7 -14.08 30.67 0.16
C ASN A 7 -15.53 30.30 -0.22
N ALA A 8 -15.73 29.47 -1.26
CA ALA A 8 -17.05 28.98 -1.63
C ALA A 8 -17.69 28.09 -0.56
N LEU A 9 -16.90 27.25 0.10
CA LEU A 9 -17.33 26.43 1.24
C LEU A 9 -17.72 27.33 2.43
N CYS A 10 -16.86 28.29 2.81
CA CYS A 10 -17.13 29.25 3.89
C CYS A 10 -18.37 30.11 3.61
N GLN A 11 -18.58 30.53 2.36
CA GLN A 11 -19.77 31.28 1.97
C GLN A 11 -21.05 30.44 2.08
N ALA A 12 -21.01 29.17 1.66
CA ALA A 12 -22.15 28.25 1.84
C ALA A 12 -22.44 27.94 3.32
N LEU A 13 -21.39 27.85 4.15
CA LEU A 13 -21.49 27.77 5.62
C LEU A 13 -22.19 29.02 6.21
N SER A 14 -21.91 30.20 5.65
CA SER A 14 -22.42 31.50 6.15
C SER A 14 -23.87 31.78 5.74
N LEU A 15 -24.26 31.38 4.52
CA LEU A 15 -25.58 31.63 3.95
C LEU A 15 -26.68 30.73 4.53
N ASN A 16 -26.32 29.56 5.06
CA ASN A 16 -27.25 28.61 5.67
C ASN A 16 -27.55 28.88 7.17
N THR A 17 -27.22 30.08 7.67
CA THR A 17 -27.36 30.46 9.10
C THR A 17 -28.80 30.42 9.66
N SER A 18 -29.83 30.34 8.80
CA SER A 18 -31.24 30.16 9.23
C SER A 18 -31.67 28.69 9.34
N SER A 19 -30.92 27.75 8.78
CA SER A 19 -31.15 26.30 8.83
C SER A 19 -29.93 25.63 9.45
N LYS A 20 -30.05 25.18 10.71
CA LYS A 20 -28.98 24.62 11.55
C LYS A 20 -28.27 23.34 11.02
N SER A 21 -28.37 22.99 9.75
CA SER A 21 -27.74 21.79 9.18
C SER A 21 -27.26 22.03 7.75
N ILE A 22 -25.94 21.94 7.55
CA ILE A 22 -25.36 21.72 6.22
C ILE A 22 -25.55 20.27 5.87
N HIS A 23 -26.20 20.00 4.74
CA HIS A 23 -26.35 18.64 4.27
C HIS A 23 -25.12 18.23 3.45
N GLU A 24 -24.81 16.92 3.46
CA GLU A 24 -23.75 16.31 2.64
C GLU A 24 -23.89 16.69 1.15
N SER A 25 -25.11 16.92 0.68
CA SER A 25 -25.43 17.38 -0.67
C SER A 25 -24.86 18.76 -0.99
N ASP A 26 -24.78 19.68 -0.03
CA ASP A 26 -24.25 21.03 -0.23
C ASP A 26 -22.74 20.99 -0.44
N ILE A 27 -22.04 20.20 0.38
CA ILE A 27 -20.61 19.95 0.26
C ILE A 27 -20.29 19.29 -1.09
N SER A 28 -21.05 18.26 -1.45
CA SER A 28 -20.87 17.55 -2.73
C SER A 28 -21.09 18.49 -3.93
N ARG A 29 -22.09 19.37 -3.88
CA ARG A 29 -22.36 20.36 -4.93
C ARG A 29 -21.19 21.32 -5.11
N ILE A 30 -20.69 21.90 -4.01
CA ILE A 30 -19.58 22.87 -4.05
C ILE A 30 -18.33 22.18 -4.59
N ILE A 31 -17.98 20.98 -4.11
CA ILE A 31 -16.83 20.24 -4.62
C ILE A 31 -16.95 20.04 -6.14
N LYS A 32 -18.13 19.64 -6.64
CA LYS A 32 -18.35 19.43 -8.08
C LYS A 32 -18.14 20.67 -8.93
N GLU A 33 -18.43 21.87 -8.42
CA GLU A 33 -18.19 23.14 -9.13
C GLU A 33 -16.68 23.39 -9.37
N PHE A 34 -15.82 22.83 -8.53
CA PHE A 34 -14.36 22.98 -8.62
C PHE A 34 -13.63 21.73 -9.14
N VAL A 35 -14.34 20.61 -9.32
CA VAL A 35 -13.78 19.40 -9.96
C VAL A 35 -13.46 19.71 -11.41
N ARG A 36 -12.20 19.49 -11.79
CA ARG A 36 -11.76 19.49 -13.19
C ARG A 36 -11.47 18.07 -13.62
N ASN A 37 -12.02 17.64 -14.75
CA ASN A 37 -11.65 16.37 -15.36
C ASN A 37 -10.20 16.47 -15.87
N PRO A 38 -9.27 15.67 -15.34
CA PRO A 38 -7.89 15.72 -15.80
C PRO A 38 -7.81 15.19 -17.24
N VAL A 39 -7.17 15.95 -18.13
CA VAL A 39 -6.82 15.43 -19.46
C VAL A 39 -5.74 14.35 -19.28
N LEU A 40 -6.07 13.12 -19.64
CA LEU A 40 -5.16 11.98 -19.50
C LEU A 40 -4.02 12.10 -20.51
N LYS A 41 -2.80 12.32 -20.01
CA LYS A 41 -1.59 12.34 -20.85
C LYS A 41 -1.33 10.97 -21.49
N GLU A 42 -0.63 10.95 -22.62
CA GLU A 42 -0.21 9.71 -23.33
C GLU A 42 0.46 8.69 -22.40
N GLY A 43 1.29 9.16 -21.47
CA GLY A 43 1.96 8.32 -20.48
C GLY A 43 1.17 8.04 -19.20
N SER A 44 -0.12 8.36 -19.15
CA SER A 44 -0.95 8.19 -17.96
C SER A 44 -1.08 6.73 -17.53
N ILE A 45 -1.07 6.49 -16.21
CA ILE A 45 -1.30 5.15 -15.64
C ILE A 45 -2.70 4.62 -15.97
N PHE A 46 -3.68 5.51 -16.16
CA PHE A 46 -5.05 5.16 -16.51
C PHE A 46 -5.14 4.43 -17.87
N LYS A 47 -4.26 4.76 -18.83
CA LYS A 47 -4.18 4.04 -20.12
C LYS A 47 -3.59 2.63 -19.98
N ARG A 48 -2.99 2.30 -18.83
CA ARG A 48 -2.39 0.99 -18.54
C ARG A 48 -3.24 0.15 -17.58
N LEU A 49 -4.43 0.63 -17.21
CA LEU A 49 -5.21 0.00 -16.14
C LEU A 49 -5.59 -1.44 -16.47
N ASP A 50 -5.93 -1.73 -17.72
CA ASP A 50 -6.25 -3.09 -18.18
C ASP A 50 -5.04 -4.03 -18.06
N ILE A 51 -3.86 -3.56 -18.44
CA ILE A 51 -2.59 -4.30 -18.29
C ILE A 51 -2.27 -4.52 -16.80
N ILE A 52 -2.41 -3.49 -15.98
CA ILE A 52 -2.16 -3.56 -14.54
C ILE A 52 -3.10 -4.57 -13.90
N ASN A 53 -4.40 -4.49 -14.20
CA ASN A 53 -5.40 -5.42 -13.67
C ASN A 53 -5.16 -6.85 -14.16
N GLY A 54 -4.78 -7.02 -15.42
CA GLY A 54 -4.47 -8.33 -16.01
C GLY A 54 -3.24 -8.99 -15.38
N CYS A 55 -2.16 -8.23 -15.19
CA CYS A 55 -0.90 -8.71 -14.63
C CYS A 55 -0.96 -8.86 -13.11
N PHE A 56 -1.34 -7.81 -12.38
CA PHE A 56 -1.43 -7.83 -10.91
C PHE A 56 -2.73 -8.46 -10.40
N GLY A 57 -3.54 -9.04 -11.29
CA GLY A 57 -4.68 -9.88 -10.96
C GLY A 57 -4.32 -11.34 -10.68
N LYS A 58 -3.10 -11.78 -11.01
CA LYS A 58 -2.64 -13.16 -10.78
C LYS A 58 -2.47 -13.49 -9.29
N ASP A 59 -2.43 -14.78 -8.97
CA ASP A 59 -2.50 -15.26 -7.59
C ASP A 59 -1.13 -15.26 -6.90
N THR A 60 -0.05 -15.47 -7.67
CA THR A 60 1.31 -15.55 -7.16
C THR A 60 2.24 -14.47 -7.73
N VAL A 61 3.33 -14.15 -7.01
CA VAL A 61 4.31 -13.16 -7.48
C VAL A 61 4.99 -13.62 -8.78
N GLU A 62 5.24 -14.91 -8.89
CA GLU A 62 5.82 -15.59 -10.04
C GLU A 62 4.94 -15.39 -11.28
N GLU A 63 3.62 -15.61 -11.17
CA GLU A 63 2.67 -15.37 -12.26
C GLU A 63 2.54 -13.89 -12.62
N ILE A 64 2.59 -12.99 -11.64
CA ILE A 64 2.57 -11.54 -11.88
C ILE A 64 3.80 -11.13 -12.70
N LEU A 65 5.00 -11.58 -12.30
CA LEU A 65 6.24 -11.31 -13.02
C LEU A 65 6.20 -11.87 -14.44
N PHE A 66 5.76 -13.12 -14.60
CA PHE A 66 5.62 -13.75 -15.91
C PHE A 66 4.65 -12.99 -16.82
N ALA A 67 3.50 -12.56 -16.28
CA ALA A 67 2.53 -11.76 -17.03
C ALA A 67 3.13 -10.40 -17.45
N LEU A 68 3.82 -9.70 -16.55
CA LEU A 68 4.49 -8.43 -16.86
C LEU A 68 5.57 -8.62 -17.94
N GLU A 69 6.38 -9.67 -17.87
CA GLU A 69 7.41 -9.97 -18.86
C GLU A 69 6.81 -10.20 -20.24
N LYS A 70 5.71 -10.96 -20.31
CA LYS A 70 4.98 -11.21 -21.56
C LYS A 70 4.45 -9.91 -22.18
N GLU A 71 3.79 -9.06 -21.39
CA GLU A 71 3.29 -7.76 -21.84
C GLU A 71 4.43 -6.84 -22.29
N ASN A 72 5.56 -6.85 -21.56
CA ASN A 72 6.72 -6.05 -21.92
C ASN A 72 7.37 -6.50 -23.23
N THR A 73 7.40 -7.81 -23.51
CA THR A 73 7.87 -8.33 -24.81
C THR A 73 6.98 -7.87 -25.96
N ALA A 74 5.66 -7.77 -25.75
CA ALA A 74 4.72 -7.33 -26.78
C ALA A 74 4.75 -5.81 -27.03
N MET A 75 4.88 -5.00 -25.96
CA MET A 75 4.69 -3.55 -26.05
C MET A 75 6.00 -2.75 -25.98
N ASN A 76 7.07 -3.32 -25.42
CA ASN A 76 8.32 -2.64 -25.10
C ASN A 76 8.10 -1.34 -24.28
N ASP A 77 7.15 -1.37 -23.33
CA ASP A 77 6.77 -0.20 -22.53
C ASP A 77 7.72 -0.01 -21.33
N LYS A 78 8.30 1.20 -21.24
CA LYS A 78 9.29 1.56 -20.22
C LYS A 78 8.75 1.44 -18.78
N TRP A 79 7.45 1.69 -18.56
CA TRP A 79 6.85 1.56 -17.23
C TRP A 79 6.80 0.09 -16.80
N ILE A 80 6.42 -0.82 -17.71
CA ILE A 80 6.41 -2.27 -17.43
C ILE A 80 7.83 -2.78 -17.18
N ALA A 81 8.80 -2.40 -18.03
CA ALA A 81 10.20 -2.75 -17.85
C ALA A 81 10.75 -2.29 -16.48
N ASN A 82 10.39 -1.08 -16.05
CA ASN A 82 10.77 -0.56 -14.73
C ASN A 82 10.10 -1.33 -13.59
N ALA A 83 8.82 -1.71 -13.72
CA ALA A 83 8.11 -2.50 -12.72
C ALA A 83 8.78 -3.88 -12.53
N ILE A 84 9.08 -4.58 -13.64
CA ILE A 84 9.81 -5.87 -13.61
C ILE A 84 11.16 -5.71 -12.91
N LYS A 85 11.94 -4.68 -13.31
CA LYS A 85 13.24 -4.41 -12.70
C LYS A 85 13.14 -4.15 -11.19
N SER A 86 12.17 -3.34 -10.77
CA SER A 86 11.93 -3.05 -9.35
C SER A 86 11.56 -4.30 -8.56
N MET A 87 10.66 -5.13 -9.10
CA MET A 87 10.28 -6.39 -8.46
C MET A 87 11.46 -7.36 -8.37
N LYS A 88 12.24 -7.55 -9.43
CA LYS A 88 13.43 -8.43 -9.41
C LYS A 88 14.54 -7.97 -8.47
N LEU A 89 14.57 -6.68 -8.13
CA LEU A 89 15.55 -6.13 -7.19
C LEU A 89 15.10 -6.28 -5.72
N ALA A 90 13.79 -6.43 -5.47
CA ALA A 90 13.22 -6.51 -4.14
C ALA A 90 13.47 -7.88 -3.47
N SER A 91 13.30 -7.94 -2.15
CA SER A 91 13.33 -9.18 -1.39
C SER A 91 12.19 -10.11 -1.86
N PRO A 92 12.48 -11.38 -2.22
CA PRO A 92 11.47 -12.36 -2.58
C PRO A 92 10.42 -12.55 -1.47
N THR A 93 10.87 -12.61 -0.21
CA THR A 93 10.01 -12.73 0.96
C THR A 93 9.09 -11.51 1.10
N SER A 94 9.63 -10.31 0.97
CA SER A 94 8.84 -9.07 1.04
C SER A 94 7.77 -8.99 -0.06
N LEU A 95 8.07 -9.45 -1.28
CA LEU A 95 7.09 -9.49 -2.36
C LEU A 95 5.91 -10.41 -2.03
N LYS A 96 6.18 -11.62 -1.51
CA LYS A 96 5.12 -12.58 -1.15
C LYS A 96 4.30 -12.10 0.06
N ILE A 97 4.95 -11.55 1.10
CA ILE A 97 4.26 -10.92 2.24
C ILE A 97 3.34 -9.80 1.75
N THR A 98 3.84 -8.90 0.89
CA THR A 98 3.08 -7.77 0.37
C THR A 98 1.87 -8.22 -0.44
N LEU A 99 2.06 -9.18 -1.36
CA LEU A 99 0.96 -9.71 -2.17
C LEU A 99 -0.12 -10.30 -1.25
N ARG A 100 0.26 -11.14 -0.29
CA ARG A 100 -0.66 -11.75 0.66
C ARG A 100 -1.42 -10.70 1.47
N SER A 101 -0.71 -9.73 2.05
CA SER A 101 -1.31 -8.64 2.82
C SER A 101 -2.38 -7.89 2.00
N ILE A 102 -2.08 -7.56 0.75
CA ILE A 102 -3.04 -6.90 -0.15
C ILE A 102 -4.27 -7.78 -0.40
N ARG A 103 -4.07 -9.09 -0.66
CA ARG A 103 -5.17 -10.01 -0.96
C ARG A 103 -6.08 -10.25 0.23
N GLU A 104 -5.52 -10.48 1.40
CA GLU A 104 -6.28 -10.66 2.64
C GLU A 104 -6.95 -9.36 3.08
N GLY A 105 -6.28 -8.22 2.92
CA GLY A 105 -6.80 -6.89 3.27
C GLY A 105 -8.10 -6.53 2.54
N ARG A 106 -8.34 -7.08 1.34
CA ARG A 106 -9.61 -6.91 0.61
C ARG A 106 -10.83 -7.46 1.33
N LYS A 107 -10.63 -8.39 2.26
CA LYS A 107 -11.70 -9.07 3.02
C LYS A 107 -11.76 -8.63 4.49
N GLN A 108 -10.94 -7.65 4.87
CA GLN A 108 -10.75 -7.24 6.26
C GLN A 108 -11.12 -5.78 6.47
N THR A 109 -11.47 -5.45 7.71
CA THR A 109 -11.63 -4.07 8.18
C THR A 109 -10.27 -3.39 8.31
N LEU A 110 -10.23 -2.05 8.28
CA LEU A 110 -9.01 -1.29 8.53
C LEU A 110 -8.34 -1.67 9.85
N ARG A 111 -9.12 -1.90 10.92
CA ARG A 111 -8.59 -2.35 12.22
C ARG A 111 -7.84 -3.68 12.10
N GLN A 112 -8.42 -4.66 11.41
CA GLN A 112 -7.77 -5.96 11.17
C GLN A 112 -6.52 -5.82 10.32
N CYS A 113 -6.55 -5.01 9.25
CA CYS A 113 -5.38 -4.73 8.43
C CYS A 113 -4.25 -4.12 9.27
N LEU A 114 -4.54 -3.10 10.09
CA LEU A 114 -3.54 -2.45 10.95
C LEU A 114 -2.89 -3.41 11.95
N ILE A 115 -3.69 -4.29 12.57
CA ILE A 115 -3.17 -5.32 13.47
C ILE A 115 -2.23 -6.27 12.72
N ARG A 116 -2.62 -6.76 11.53
CA ARG A 116 -1.76 -7.62 10.70
C ARG A 116 -0.49 -6.90 10.27
N GLU A 117 -0.57 -5.68 9.76
CA GLU A 117 0.61 -4.92 9.33
C GLU A 117 1.56 -4.62 10.50
N PHE A 118 1.02 -4.40 11.70
CA PHE A 118 1.82 -4.28 12.91
C PHE A 118 2.57 -5.57 13.22
N ASN A 119 1.90 -6.72 13.17
CA ASN A 119 2.54 -8.02 13.38
C ASN A 119 3.65 -8.29 12.34
N ILE A 120 3.37 -8.07 11.06
CA ILE A 120 4.34 -8.20 9.97
C ILE A 120 5.56 -7.31 10.23
N SER A 121 5.32 -6.03 10.54
CA SER A 121 6.39 -5.07 10.81
C SER A 121 7.21 -5.47 12.04
N SER A 122 6.56 -5.99 13.08
CA SER A 122 7.19 -6.43 14.31
C SER A 122 8.12 -7.62 14.06
N HIS A 123 7.65 -8.64 13.35
CA HIS A 123 8.48 -9.79 12.95
C HIS A 123 9.68 -9.36 12.09
N ILE A 124 9.49 -8.40 11.18
CA ILE A 124 10.56 -7.86 10.33
C ILE A 124 11.63 -7.14 11.18
N VAL A 125 11.21 -6.27 12.11
CA VAL A 125 12.13 -5.48 12.95
C VAL A 125 12.85 -6.38 13.95
N LEU A 126 12.16 -7.32 14.57
CA LEU A 126 12.74 -8.26 15.54
C LEU A 126 13.54 -9.38 14.89
N ARG A 127 13.63 -9.43 13.54
CA ARG A 127 14.32 -10.48 12.77
C ARG A 127 13.84 -11.88 13.13
N SER A 128 12.54 -12.02 13.36
CA SER A 128 11.94 -13.32 13.58
C SER A 128 12.25 -14.26 12.41
N PHE A 129 12.30 -15.56 12.69
CA PHE A 129 12.56 -16.59 11.66
C PHE A 129 13.92 -16.43 10.96
N ASN A 130 14.90 -15.80 11.63
CA ASN A 130 16.23 -15.46 11.09
C ASN A 130 16.17 -14.55 9.85
N TYR A 131 15.09 -13.78 9.69
CA TYR A 131 14.91 -12.88 8.57
C TYR A 131 15.76 -11.62 8.70
N ASN A 132 16.65 -11.37 7.74
CA ASN A 132 17.59 -10.24 7.78
C ASN A 132 17.41 -9.21 6.65
N ASP A 133 16.50 -9.42 5.70
CA ASP A 133 16.42 -8.59 4.49
C ASP A 133 16.13 -7.11 4.79
N PHE A 134 15.40 -6.78 5.86
CA PHE A 134 15.19 -5.37 6.23
C PHE A 134 16.51 -4.65 6.53
N TYR A 135 17.41 -5.32 7.26
CA TYR A 135 18.71 -4.78 7.61
C TYR A 135 19.69 -4.85 6.45
N GLU A 136 19.70 -5.94 5.68
CA GLU A 136 20.53 -6.04 4.47
C GLU A 136 20.13 -5.00 3.42
N GLY A 137 18.83 -4.75 3.26
CA GLY A 137 18.30 -3.72 2.38
C GLY A 137 18.70 -2.32 2.83
N GLY A 138 18.52 -2.03 4.12
CA GLY A 138 18.98 -0.78 4.72
C GLY A 138 20.48 -0.57 4.56
N LYS A 139 21.30 -1.61 4.81
CA LYS A 139 22.75 -1.60 4.61
C LYS A 139 23.11 -1.26 3.16
N ALA A 140 22.54 -1.97 2.20
CA ALA A 140 22.81 -1.81 0.77
C ALA A 140 22.44 -0.42 0.24
N ILE A 141 21.38 0.18 0.77
CA ILE A 141 20.86 1.48 0.33
C ILE A 141 21.57 2.64 1.04
N PHE A 142 21.69 2.60 2.36
CA PHE A 142 22.11 3.75 3.16
C PHE A 142 23.59 3.72 3.55
N PHE A 143 24.16 2.54 3.76
CA PHE A 143 25.52 2.40 4.29
C PHE A 143 26.55 2.09 3.20
N THR A 144 26.46 0.92 2.54
CA THR A 144 27.41 0.54 1.48
C THR A 144 27.13 1.29 0.17
N LYS A 145 25.86 1.67 -0.06
CA LYS A 145 25.39 2.37 -1.26
C LYS A 145 25.73 1.64 -2.57
N ASP A 146 25.95 0.34 -2.51
CA ASP A 146 26.33 -0.50 -3.66
C ASP A 146 25.11 -1.10 -4.38
N LYS A 147 23.92 -1.05 -3.75
CA LYS A 147 22.68 -1.69 -4.23
C LYS A 147 22.88 -3.18 -4.55
N LYS A 148 23.81 -3.84 -3.85
CA LYS A 148 24.03 -5.30 -3.94
C LYS A 148 23.32 -5.95 -2.77
N PHE A 149 22.14 -6.45 -3.04
CA PHE A 149 21.30 -7.05 -2.02
C PHE A 149 21.61 -8.53 -1.85
N LYS A 150 21.70 -8.98 -0.59
CA LYS A 150 21.92 -10.39 -0.22
C LYS A 150 20.66 -10.91 0.47
N TRP A 151 19.63 -11.14 -0.32
CA TRP A 151 18.35 -11.62 0.18
C TRP A 151 18.42 -13.08 0.61
N GLU A 152 17.76 -13.39 1.72
CA GLU A 152 17.64 -14.75 2.24
C GLU A 152 16.18 -15.04 2.64
N PRO A 153 15.47 -15.90 1.88
CA PRO A 153 15.89 -16.58 0.64
C PRO A 153 16.12 -15.66 -0.56
N SER A 154 16.99 -16.09 -1.49
CA SER A 154 17.39 -15.27 -2.65
C SER A 154 16.48 -15.41 -3.87
N LYS A 155 15.60 -16.42 -3.89
CA LYS A 155 14.69 -16.71 -5.01
C LYS A 155 13.25 -16.88 -4.54
N LEU A 156 12.30 -16.56 -5.41
CA LEU A 156 10.87 -16.65 -5.11
C LEU A 156 10.43 -18.08 -4.80
N GLU A 157 10.96 -19.06 -5.52
CA GLU A 157 10.60 -20.47 -5.39
C GLU A 157 11.01 -21.07 -4.03
N GLN A 158 11.94 -20.40 -3.33
CA GLN A 158 12.43 -20.80 -2.00
C GLN A 158 11.57 -20.21 -0.87
N VAL A 159 10.68 -19.27 -1.18
CA VAL A 159 9.78 -18.67 -0.19
C VAL A 159 8.47 -19.45 -0.20
N HIS A 160 8.31 -20.35 0.77
CA HIS A 160 7.11 -21.15 0.93
C HIS A 160 6.02 -20.39 1.71
N ASP A 161 4.75 -20.71 1.43
CA ASP A 161 3.60 -20.06 2.08
C ASP A 161 3.64 -20.17 3.61
N ALA A 162 4.16 -21.29 4.13
CA ALA A 162 4.35 -21.47 5.57
C ALA A 162 5.22 -20.39 6.20
N ILE A 163 6.31 -19.98 5.55
CA ILE A 163 7.20 -18.91 6.02
C ILE A 163 6.45 -17.58 6.00
N VAL A 164 5.70 -17.32 4.94
CA VAL A 164 4.94 -16.06 4.78
C VAL A 164 3.83 -15.94 5.83
N MET A 165 3.16 -17.05 6.17
CA MET A 165 2.08 -17.08 7.17
C MET A 165 2.56 -16.64 8.56
N GLN A 166 3.76 -17.06 8.94
CA GLN A 166 4.33 -16.77 10.24
C GLN A 166 4.47 -15.26 10.50
N PHE A 167 4.70 -14.44 9.47
CA PHE A 167 4.80 -12.97 9.64
C PHE A 167 3.47 -12.31 10.05
N SER A 168 2.33 -12.96 9.84
CA SER A 168 1.03 -12.40 10.24
C SER A 168 0.62 -12.75 11.67
N GLU A 169 1.32 -13.68 12.30
CA GLU A 169 1.05 -14.15 13.65
C GLU A 169 1.44 -13.10 14.70
N VAL A 170 0.92 -13.26 15.92
CA VAL A 170 1.27 -12.36 17.02
C VAL A 170 2.71 -12.67 17.44
N VAL A 171 3.52 -11.62 17.54
CA VAL A 171 4.86 -11.74 18.12
C VAL A 171 4.73 -12.06 19.61
N HIS A 172 5.37 -13.15 20.02
CA HIS A 172 5.52 -13.51 21.43
C HIS A 172 6.93 -13.15 21.89
N ASP A 173 7.11 -11.91 22.35
CA ASP A 173 8.35 -11.40 22.94
C ASP A 173 8.02 -10.61 24.20
N ASP A 174 8.70 -10.90 25.32
CA ASP A 174 8.41 -10.33 26.63
C ASP A 174 8.54 -8.79 26.67
N HIS A 175 9.30 -8.21 25.75
CA HIS A 175 9.54 -6.78 25.65
C HIS A 175 8.79 -6.13 24.49
N TRP A 176 7.99 -6.89 23.74
CA TRP A 176 7.23 -6.39 22.60
C TRP A 176 5.72 -6.48 22.84
N GLY A 177 5.06 -5.32 22.84
CA GLY A 177 3.61 -5.25 23.01
C GLY A 177 2.84 -5.57 21.74
N TYR A 178 1.52 -5.73 21.90
CA TYR A 178 0.56 -5.84 20.80
C TYR A 178 -0.06 -4.48 20.47
N LEU A 179 -0.47 -4.28 19.22
CA LEU A 179 -1.16 -3.06 18.81
C LEU A 179 -2.59 -3.02 19.36
N GLU A 180 -2.79 -2.17 20.37
CA GLU A 180 -4.13 -1.84 20.87
C GLU A 180 -4.66 -0.60 20.17
N LEU A 181 -5.65 -0.80 19.29
CA LEU A 181 -6.35 0.31 18.66
C LEU A 181 -7.50 0.79 19.56
N PRO A 182 -7.69 2.10 19.75
CA PRO A 182 -8.79 2.63 20.52
C PRO A 182 -10.14 2.37 19.84
N GLU A 183 -11.20 2.28 20.62
CA GLU A 183 -12.54 2.24 20.07
C GLU A 183 -12.92 3.59 19.45
N ARG A 184 -13.73 3.57 18.38
CA ARG A 184 -14.15 4.81 17.71
C ARG A 184 -14.84 5.79 18.67
N GLU A 185 -15.56 5.30 19.67
CA GLU A 185 -16.21 6.14 20.67
C GLU A 185 -15.20 6.84 21.61
N GLN A 186 -14.04 6.24 21.84
CA GLN A 186 -12.96 6.85 22.62
C GLN A 186 -12.29 8.01 21.86
N LEU A 187 -12.20 7.91 20.52
CA LEU A 187 -11.64 8.97 19.66
C LEU A 187 -12.53 10.21 19.57
N LYS A 188 -13.85 10.06 19.72
CA LYS A 188 -14.79 11.20 19.78
C LYS A 188 -14.68 11.98 21.09
N ARG A 189 -14.38 11.28 22.18
CA ARG A 189 -14.25 11.87 23.52
C ARG A 189 -12.93 12.60 23.75
N SER A 190 -11.87 12.30 23.00
CA SER A 190 -10.58 12.97 23.13
C SER A 190 -10.50 14.34 22.44
N LYS A 191 -11.63 14.89 21.95
CA LYS A 191 -11.73 16.20 21.28
C LYS A 191 -12.82 17.12 21.89
N LEU A 192 -13.25 16.83 23.12
CA LEU A 192 -14.05 17.72 23.97
C LEU A 192 -13.25 18.04 25.23
#